data_AF-D4KCF0-F1
#
_entry.id   AF-D4KCF0-F1
#
_cell.length_a   1.000
_cell.length_b   1.000
_cell.length_c   1.000
_cell.angle_alpha   90.00
_cell.angle_beta   90.00
_cell.angle_gamma   90.00
#
_symmetry.space_group_name_H-M   'P 1'
#
loop_
_entity.id
_entity.type
_entity.pdbx_description
1 polymer ?
#
loop_
_entity_poly.entity_id
_entity_poly.type
_entity_poly.pdbx_seq_one_letter_code
_entity_poly.pdbx_strand_id
1 'polypeptide(L)'
;METLDEIKKNVEHPAHYGGADNPYEAIKVLREWQLDEDAYLWNVGKYLSRAGHKDGNSPLQDLMKARYYLDYKIRLLEEQQKIAESVVDTLKKIPDEANDKLATMPKKDSQGNFYDPRLNCWVNDCVYRPNAYEQNIETAVVPSVHNDAMSPNNKGVNKVDHSMLNSKVHVDEVKF
;
A
#
# COMPACT_ATOMS: atom_id res chain seq x y z
N MET A 1 7.86 44.77 -3.00
CA MET A 1 7.24 43.80 -2.06
C MET A 1 6.14 43.13 -2.84
N GLU A 2 6.11 41.79 -2.86
CA GLU A 2 5.03 41.06 -3.51
C GLU A 2 3.70 41.42 -2.85
N THR A 3 2.68 41.63 -3.67
CA THR A 3 1.30 41.88 -3.23
C THR A 3 0.64 40.57 -2.79
N LEU A 4 -0.43 40.67 -1.99
CA LEU A 4 -1.19 39.49 -1.57
C LEU A 4 -1.74 38.71 -2.77
N ASP A 5 -2.16 39.40 -3.82
CA ASP A 5 -2.72 38.79 -5.02
C ASP A 5 -1.66 38.05 -5.83
N GLU A 6 -0.44 38.60 -5.93
CA GLU A 6 0.70 37.90 -6.55
C GLU A 6 1.06 36.62 -5.77
N ILE A 7 1.08 36.69 -4.44
CA ILE A 7 1.34 35.52 -3.58
C ILE A 7 0.29 34.44 -3.83
N LYS A 8 -1.00 34.79 -3.82
CA LYS A 8 -2.10 33.84 -4.08
C LYS A 8 -1.98 33.19 -5.45
N LYS A 9 -1.72 33.97 -6.50
CA LYS A 9 -1.54 33.47 -7.86
C LYS A 9 -0.38 32.46 -7.94
N ASN A 10 0.74 32.76 -7.28
CA ASN A 10 1.91 31.89 -7.24
C ASN A 10 1.69 30.59 -6.44
N VAL A 11 0.59 30.48 -5.69
CA VAL A 11 0.20 29.28 -4.93
C VAL A 11 -0.89 28.49 -5.65
N GLU A 12 -1.98 29.15 -6.05
CA GLU A 12 -3.17 28.50 -6.60
C GLU A 12 -2.98 28.08 -8.05
N HIS A 13 -2.34 28.94 -8.86
CA HIS A 13 -2.18 28.74 -10.30
C HIS A 13 -0.77 29.13 -10.76
N PRO A 14 0.27 28.43 -10.31
CA PRO A 14 1.65 28.83 -10.59
C PRO A 14 1.94 28.76 -12.10
N ALA A 15 2.60 29.79 -12.64
CA ALA A 15 2.91 29.87 -14.07
C ALA A 15 3.73 28.67 -14.58
N HIS A 16 4.63 28.13 -13.74
CA HIS A 16 5.45 26.96 -14.06
C HIS A 16 4.67 25.63 -14.09
N TYR A 17 3.35 25.67 -13.87
CA TYR A 17 2.40 24.57 -14.06
C TYR A 17 1.32 24.90 -15.09
N GLY A 18 1.49 25.97 -15.88
CA GLY A 18 0.58 26.38 -16.95
C GLY A 18 -0.31 27.57 -16.60
N GLY A 19 -0.61 27.80 -15.32
CA GLY A 19 -1.45 28.91 -14.85
C GLY A 19 -2.96 28.71 -15.10
N ALA A 20 -3.77 29.59 -14.51
CA ALA A 20 -5.22 29.42 -14.37
C ALA A 20 -5.96 29.29 -15.71
N ASP A 21 -5.56 30.08 -16.70
CA ASP A 21 -6.22 30.17 -18.00
C ASP A 21 -5.80 29.03 -18.96
N ASN A 22 -4.78 28.25 -18.60
CA ASN A 22 -4.35 27.13 -19.42
C ASN A 22 -5.29 25.93 -19.23
N PRO A 23 -5.94 25.42 -20.30
CA PRO A 23 -6.78 24.23 -20.20
C PRO A 23 -5.98 22.99 -19.77
N TYR A 24 -4.67 22.99 -20.02
CA TYR A 24 -3.72 21.93 -19.67
C TYR A 24 -2.84 22.31 -18.47
N GLU A 25 -3.36 23.11 -17.54
CA GLU A 25 -2.72 23.31 -16.24
C GLU A 25 -2.47 21.95 -15.56
N ALA A 26 -1.30 21.78 -14.92
CA ALA A 26 -0.86 20.49 -14.38
C ALA A 26 -1.93 19.83 -13.49
N ILE A 27 -2.50 20.55 -12.52
CA ILE A 27 -3.52 20.00 -11.62
C ILE A 27 -4.77 19.51 -12.36
N LYS A 28 -5.16 20.16 -13.46
CA LYS A 28 -6.33 19.77 -14.26
C LYS A 28 -6.05 18.46 -15.00
N VAL A 29 -4.89 18.38 -15.66
CA VAL A 29 -4.48 17.17 -16.41
C VAL A 29 -4.29 15.97 -15.47
N LEU A 30 -3.63 16.18 -14.33
CA LEU A 30 -3.37 15.09 -13.38
C LEU A 30 -4.66 14.51 -12.79
N ARG A 31 -5.69 15.35 -12.57
CA ARG A 31 -7.03 14.91 -12.14
C ARG A 31 -7.77 14.18 -13.24
N GLU A 32 -7.76 14.71 -14.45
CA GLU A 32 -8.43 14.08 -15.60
C GLU A 32 -7.87 12.68 -15.88
N TRP A 33 -6.56 12.50 -15.68
CA TRP A 33 -5.89 11.20 -15.84
C TRP A 33 -5.87 10.35 -14.58
N GLN A 34 -6.56 10.78 -13.51
CA GLN A 34 -6.63 10.08 -12.21
C GLN A 34 -5.26 9.80 -11.59
N LEU A 35 -4.24 10.59 -11.94
CA LEU A 35 -2.90 10.47 -11.38
C LEU A 35 -2.83 11.07 -9.97
N ASP A 36 -3.83 11.84 -9.55
CA ASP A 36 -3.96 12.40 -8.21
C ASP A 36 -4.38 11.36 -7.15
N GLU A 37 -4.89 10.20 -7.57
CA GLU A 37 -5.18 9.07 -6.68
C GLU A 37 -3.92 8.32 -6.22
N ASP A 38 -2.80 8.48 -6.93
CA ASP A 38 -1.51 7.88 -6.61
C ASP A 38 -0.43 8.95 -6.40
N ALA A 39 0.04 9.10 -5.17
CA ALA A 39 1.03 10.12 -4.82
C ALA A 39 2.35 10.02 -5.62
N TYR A 40 2.74 8.84 -6.09
CA TYR A 40 3.93 8.67 -6.92
C TYR A 40 3.64 9.16 -8.34
N LEU A 41 2.52 8.74 -8.95
CA LEU A 41 2.15 9.16 -10.30
C LEU A 41 1.84 10.66 -10.38
N TRP A 42 1.22 11.23 -9.34
CA TRP A 42 1.05 12.67 -9.18
C TRP A 42 2.39 13.40 -9.26
N ASN A 43 3.40 12.93 -8.52
CA ASN A 43 4.73 13.54 -8.55
C ASN A 43 5.40 13.37 -9.91
N VAL A 44 5.28 12.21 -10.56
CA VAL A 44 5.79 11.99 -11.93
C VAL A 44 5.22 13.04 -12.88
N GLY A 45 3.90 13.12 -12.99
CA GLY A 45 3.25 14.04 -13.92
C GLY A 45 3.49 15.51 -13.57
N LYS A 46 3.55 15.85 -12.27
CA LYS A 46 3.96 17.17 -11.77
C LYS A 46 5.36 17.56 -12.26
N TYR A 47 6.36 16.69 -12.13
CA TYR A 47 7.72 17.01 -12.56
C TYR A 47 7.85 17.05 -14.09
N LEU A 48 7.12 16.20 -14.82
CA LEU A 48 7.05 16.27 -16.28
C LEU A 48 6.47 17.60 -16.76
N SER A 49 5.33 18.01 -16.21
CA SER A 49 4.69 19.29 -16.56
C SER A 49 5.56 20.51 -16.23
N ARG A 50 6.38 20.42 -15.19
CA ARG A 50 7.24 21.54 -14.76
C ARG A 50 8.56 21.65 -15.53
N ALA A 51 9.04 20.57 -16.13
CA ALA A 51 10.40 20.51 -16.69
C ALA A 51 10.65 21.64 -17.70
N GLY A 52 11.59 22.54 -17.38
CA GLY A 52 11.91 23.71 -18.22
C GLY A 52 11.00 24.93 -18.04
N HIS A 53 10.01 24.88 -17.15
CA HIS A 53 9.07 25.97 -16.89
C HIS A 53 9.27 26.67 -15.54
N LYS A 54 10.15 26.15 -14.66
CA LYS A 54 10.45 26.75 -13.36
C LYS A 54 11.83 27.40 -13.33
N ASP A 55 11.88 28.69 -13.03
CA ASP A 55 13.13 29.43 -12.83
C ASP A 55 14.00 28.82 -11.73
N GLY A 56 15.32 28.81 -11.98
CA GLY A 56 16.31 28.27 -11.06
C GLY A 56 16.33 26.73 -10.95
N ASN A 57 15.59 26.02 -11.81
CA ASN A 57 15.49 24.57 -11.79
C ASN A 57 15.73 24.02 -13.20
N SER A 58 16.69 23.10 -13.38
CA SER A 58 17.01 22.59 -14.72
C SER A 58 15.98 21.55 -15.21
N PRO A 59 15.69 21.48 -16.52
CA PRO A 59 14.87 20.39 -17.08
C PRO A 59 15.39 19.01 -16.67
N LEU A 60 16.72 18.82 -16.70
CA LEU A 60 17.37 17.58 -16.29
C LEU A 60 17.00 17.18 -14.85
N GLN A 61 17.00 18.13 -13.92
CA GLN A 61 16.66 17.86 -12.53
C GLN A 61 15.21 17.39 -12.37
N ASP A 62 14.26 17.99 -13.09
CA ASP A 62 12.85 17.60 -13.03
C ASP A 62 12.62 16.24 -13.70
N LEU A 63 13.26 15.96 -14.84
CA LEU A 63 13.20 14.65 -15.48
C LEU A 63 13.80 13.54 -14.59
N MET A 64 14.90 13.82 -13.90
CA MET A 64 15.49 12.88 -12.93
C MET A 64 14.55 12.60 -11.76
N LYS A 65 13.81 13.62 -11.27
CA LYS A 65 12.78 13.43 -10.23
C LYS A 65 11.62 12.60 -10.76
N ALA A 66 11.11 12.91 -11.95
CA ALA A 66 10.04 12.12 -12.56
C ALA A 66 10.43 10.65 -12.68
N ARG A 67 11.62 10.35 -13.21
CA ARG A 67 12.17 8.99 -13.27
C ARG A 67 12.21 8.33 -11.89
N TYR A 68 12.74 9.03 -10.88
CA TYR A 68 12.85 8.46 -9.52
C TYR A 68 11.50 8.00 -8.96
N TYR A 69 10.46 8.82 -9.07
CA TYR A 69 9.12 8.46 -8.58
C TYR A 69 8.50 7.31 -9.38
N LEU A 70 8.73 7.28 -10.69
CA LEU A 70 8.25 6.22 -11.56
C LEU A 70 8.93 4.88 -11.23
N ASP A 71 10.26 4.87 -11.15
CA ASP A 71 11.05 3.69 -10.78
C ASP A 71 10.63 3.16 -9.40
N TYR A 72 10.35 4.05 -8.45
CA TYR A 72 9.86 3.68 -7.13
C TYR A 72 8.51 2.97 -7.20
N LYS A 73 7.54 3.51 -7.95
CA LYS A 73 6.22 2.89 -8.12
C LYS A 73 6.31 1.54 -8.81
N ILE A 74 7.16 1.41 -9.83
CA ILE A 74 7.40 0.15 -10.54
C ILE A 74 7.89 -0.92 -9.55
N ARG A 75 8.90 -0.62 -8.72
CA ARG A 75 9.40 -1.58 -7.73
C ARG A 75 8.31 -2.09 -6.76
N LEU A 76 7.45 -1.19 -6.27
CA LEU A 76 6.34 -1.60 -5.40
C LEU A 76 5.38 -2.57 -6.10
N LEU A 77 5.05 -2.30 -7.35
CA LEU A 77 4.15 -3.16 -8.14
C LEU A 77 4.80 -4.51 -8.44
N GLU A 78 6.10 -4.53 -8.77
CA GLU A 78 6.85 -5.77 -8.97
C GLU A 78 6.91 -6.64 -7.71
N GLU A 79 7.10 -6.04 -6.53
CA GLU A 79 7.08 -6.75 -5.25
C GLU A 79 5.69 -7.34 -4.96
N GLN A 80 4.63 -6.57 -5.17
CA GLN A 80 3.26 -7.04 -5.02
C GLN A 80 2.95 -8.21 -5.96
N GLN A 81 3.38 -8.12 -7.22
CA GLN A 81 3.21 -9.17 -8.21
C GLN A 81 3.92 -10.47 -7.79
N LYS A 82 5.18 -10.38 -7.36
CA LYS A 82 5.96 -11.54 -6.86
C LYS A 82 5.29 -12.22 -5.66
N ILE A 83 4.76 -11.42 -4.73
CA ILE A 83 4.01 -11.95 -3.59
C ILE A 83 2.76 -12.70 -4.08
N ALA A 84 1.97 -12.09 -4.96
CA ALA A 84 0.76 -12.70 -5.50
C ALA A 84 1.06 -14.04 -6.19
N GLU A 85 2.10 -14.09 -7.00
CA GLU A 85 2.57 -15.32 -7.67
C GLU A 85 2.98 -16.40 -6.65
N SER A 86 3.75 -16.03 -5.62
CA SER A 86 4.15 -16.98 -4.58
C SER A 86 2.96 -17.56 -3.80
N VAL A 87 1.93 -16.75 -3.53
CA VAL A 87 0.71 -17.18 -2.83
C VAL A 87 -0.06 -18.18 -3.69
N VAL A 88 -0.23 -17.88 -4.97
CA VAL A 88 -0.89 -18.80 -5.93
C VAL A 88 -0.17 -20.15 -5.97
N ASP A 89 1.16 -20.16 -5.98
CA ASP A 89 1.95 -21.39 -5.97
C ASP A 89 1.81 -22.17 -4.66
N THR A 90 1.71 -21.50 -3.52
CA THR A 90 1.43 -22.18 -2.25
C THR A 90 0.05 -22.81 -2.21
N LEU A 91 -0.98 -22.11 -2.73
CA LEU A 91 -2.36 -22.61 -2.76
C LEU A 91 -2.50 -23.85 -3.65
N LYS A 92 -1.80 -23.90 -4.79
CA LYS A 92 -1.79 -25.07 -5.68
C LYS A 92 -1.14 -26.32 -5.05
N LYS A 93 -0.27 -26.15 -4.06
CA LYS A 93 0.43 -27.26 -3.37
C LYS A 93 -0.37 -27.83 -2.21
N ILE A 94 -1.49 -27.23 -1.84
CA ILE A 94 -2.39 -27.78 -0.83
C ILE A 94 -3.07 -29.02 -1.43
N PRO A 95 -2.88 -30.23 -0.86
CA PRO A 95 -3.49 -31.45 -1.39
C PRO A 95 -5.02 -31.40 -1.26
N ASP A 96 -5.72 -32.00 -2.23
CA ASP A 96 -7.20 -32.03 -2.31
C ASP A 96 -7.88 -32.59 -1.04
N GLU A 97 -7.19 -33.42 -0.26
CA GLU A 97 -7.67 -33.99 1.00
C GLU A 97 -7.98 -32.93 2.07
N ALA A 98 -7.30 -31.78 2.06
CA ALA A 98 -7.62 -30.66 2.95
C ALA A 98 -8.89 -29.92 2.50
N ASN A 99 -9.17 -29.87 1.19
CA ASN A 99 -10.43 -29.34 0.65
C ASN A 99 -11.62 -30.29 0.93
N ASP A 100 -11.38 -31.60 0.93
CA ASP A 100 -12.41 -32.60 1.27
C ASP A 100 -12.83 -32.51 2.75
N LYS A 101 -11.87 -32.19 3.65
CA LYS A 101 -12.13 -31.87 5.06
C LYS A 101 -12.94 -30.58 5.25
N LEU A 102 -12.79 -29.58 4.37
CA LEU A 102 -13.62 -28.37 4.38
C LEU A 102 -15.04 -28.64 3.86
N ALA A 103 -15.19 -29.54 2.88
CA ALA A 103 -16.49 -29.94 2.35
C ALA A 103 -17.30 -30.82 3.33
N THR A 104 -16.61 -31.59 4.17
CA THR A 104 -17.21 -32.38 5.26
C THR A 104 -17.41 -31.57 6.54
N MET A 105 -16.96 -30.30 6.58
CA MET A 105 -17.24 -29.46 7.73
C MET A 105 -18.73 -29.20 7.88
N PRO A 106 -19.18 -29.14 9.13
CA PRO A 106 -20.49 -28.63 9.46
C PRO A 106 -20.92 -27.35 8.73
N LYS A 107 -21.97 -27.41 7.90
CA LYS A 107 -22.54 -26.20 7.29
C LYS A 107 -23.21 -25.36 8.36
N LYS A 108 -22.62 -24.20 8.66
CA LYS A 108 -23.17 -23.24 9.61
C LYS A 108 -24.32 -22.46 8.99
N ASP A 109 -25.33 -22.14 9.80
CA ASP A 109 -26.37 -21.20 9.40
C ASP A 109 -25.86 -19.75 9.45
N SER A 110 -26.72 -18.80 9.06
CA SER A 110 -26.43 -17.37 9.10
C SER A 110 -26.14 -16.82 10.51
N GLN A 111 -26.48 -17.57 11.56
CA GLN A 111 -26.27 -17.24 12.95
C GLN A 111 -25.03 -17.95 13.53
N GLY A 112 -24.34 -18.77 12.73
CA GLY A 112 -23.13 -19.50 13.12
C GLY A 112 -23.37 -20.86 13.77
N ASN A 113 -24.62 -21.34 13.84
CA ASN A 113 -24.95 -22.62 14.46
C ASN A 113 -24.67 -23.78 13.52
N PHE A 114 -24.32 -24.95 14.08
CA PHE A 114 -24.29 -26.22 13.37
C PHE A 114 -24.95 -27.36 14.16
N TYR A 115 -25.52 -28.34 13.46
CA TYR A 115 -26.11 -29.53 14.05
C TYR A 115 -25.09 -30.61 14.44
N ASP A 116 -24.82 -30.81 15.73
CA ASP A 116 -23.97 -31.91 16.21
C ASP A 116 -24.78 -33.22 16.33
N PRO A 117 -24.49 -34.26 15.52
CA PRO A 117 -25.20 -35.54 15.59
C PRO A 117 -24.96 -36.33 16.88
N ARG A 118 -23.87 -36.04 17.62
CA ARG A 118 -23.54 -36.72 18.89
C ARG A 118 -24.38 -36.20 20.04
N LEU A 119 -24.65 -34.89 20.02
CA LEU A 119 -25.51 -34.22 21.00
C LEU A 119 -26.98 -34.17 20.54
N ASN A 120 -27.23 -34.50 19.26
CA ASN A 120 -28.54 -34.44 18.62
C ASN A 120 -29.18 -33.05 18.75
N CYS A 121 -28.37 -31.98 18.64
CA CYS A 121 -28.81 -30.60 18.80
C CYS A 121 -27.98 -29.62 17.97
N TRP A 122 -28.51 -28.41 17.77
CA TRP A 122 -27.78 -27.31 17.15
C TRP A 122 -26.93 -26.59 18.20
N VAL A 123 -25.64 -26.43 17.90
CA VAL A 123 -24.62 -25.84 18.77
C VAL A 123 -23.94 -24.66 18.07
N ASN A 124 -23.60 -23.65 18.87
CA ASN A 124 -22.77 -22.53 18.46
C ASN A 124 -21.33 -22.72 18.93
N ASP A 125 -20.36 -22.31 18.11
CA ASP A 125 -18.92 -22.39 18.43
C ASP A 125 -18.58 -21.75 19.78
N CYS A 126 -19.28 -20.68 20.18
CA CYS A 126 -19.06 -19.99 21.45
C CYS A 126 -19.43 -20.83 22.69
N VAL A 127 -20.16 -21.93 22.53
CA VAL A 127 -20.65 -22.80 23.61
C VAL A 127 -19.95 -24.17 23.60
N TYR A 128 -19.27 -24.53 22.51
CA TYR A 128 -18.63 -25.83 22.35
C TYR A 128 -17.26 -25.88 23.06
N ARG A 129 -17.22 -26.45 24.27
CA ARG A 129 -15.97 -26.77 24.99
C ARG A 129 -15.80 -28.30 25.00
N PRO A 130 -14.77 -28.87 24.34
CA PRO A 130 -14.71 -30.32 24.10
C PRO A 130 -14.58 -31.15 25.39
N ASN A 131 -14.04 -30.58 26.47
CA ASN A 131 -13.76 -31.29 27.72
C ASN A 131 -14.22 -30.45 28.91
N ALA A 132 -15.34 -30.83 29.53
CA ALA A 132 -15.83 -30.26 30.78
C ALA A 132 -16.12 -31.38 31.81
N TYR A 133 -15.07 -32.11 32.18
CA TYR A 133 -14.90 -32.86 33.43
C TYR A 133 -13.36 -32.95 33.57
N GLU A 134 -12.68 -32.41 34.57
CA GLU A 134 -12.84 -32.52 36.02
C GLU A 134 -12.57 -31.18 36.72
N GLN A 135 -13.21 -30.95 37.86
CA GLN A 135 -12.86 -29.87 38.79
C GLN A 135 -11.63 -30.27 39.59
N ASN A 136 -10.56 -29.46 39.54
CA ASN A 136 -9.58 -29.38 40.61
C ASN A 136 -9.30 -27.90 40.88
N ILE A 137 -9.91 -27.39 41.95
CA ILE A 137 -9.70 -26.05 42.49
C ILE A 137 -8.43 -26.04 43.33
N GLU A 138 -7.31 -25.65 42.72
CA GLU A 138 -6.16 -25.17 43.49
C GLU A 138 -6.06 -23.65 43.36
N THR A 139 -6.27 -23.03 44.51
CA THR A 139 -6.15 -21.62 44.82
C THR A 139 -4.77 -21.10 44.44
N ALA A 140 -4.68 -20.16 43.51
CA ALA A 140 -3.47 -19.37 43.27
C ALA A 140 -3.80 -17.88 43.34
N VAL A 141 -3.27 -17.29 44.41
CA VAL A 141 -3.33 -15.91 44.87
C VAL A 141 -2.94 -14.91 43.78
N VAL A 142 -3.70 -13.82 43.69
CA VAL A 142 -3.41 -12.64 42.88
C VAL A 142 -2.35 -11.78 43.57
N PRO A 143 -1.23 -11.42 42.91
CA PRO A 143 -0.44 -10.27 43.31
C PRO A 143 -0.80 -9.07 42.42
N SER A 144 -1.35 -8.04 43.07
CA SER A 144 -1.50 -6.70 42.52
C SER A 144 -0.11 -6.06 42.36
N VAL A 145 0.18 -5.46 41.21
CA VAL A 145 1.13 -4.34 41.16
C VAL A 145 0.69 -3.35 40.07
N HIS A 146 0.37 -2.14 40.50
CA HIS A 146 0.31 -0.93 39.68
C HIS A 146 1.74 -0.51 39.24
N ASN A 147 1.87 0.10 38.05
CA ASN A 147 2.37 1.48 37.87
C ASN A 147 2.70 1.78 36.38
N ASP A 148 1.98 2.77 35.85
CA ASP A 148 2.39 3.96 35.07
C ASP A 148 3.62 3.99 34.12
N ALA A 149 3.36 4.66 32.99
CA ALA A 149 4.16 5.70 32.31
C ALA A 149 4.92 5.38 30.99
N MET A 150 4.50 6.15 29.96
CA MET A 150 5.29 6.94 28.99
C MET A 150 5.94 6.32 27.73
N SER A 151 5.58 6.95 26.59
CA SER A 151 6.27 7.08 25.28
C SER A 151 7.70 7.68 25.43
N PRO A 152 8.68 7.58 24.47
CA PRO A 152 8.60 8.23 23.14
C PRO A 152 9.43 7.63 21.97
N ASN A 153 9.12 8.11 20.75
CA ASN A 153 9.96 8.33 19.55
C ASN A 153 11.02 7.30 19.11
N ASN A 154 10.99 6.91 17.83
CA ASN A 154 12.22 6.54 17.12
C ASN A 154 12.28 7.13 15.70
N LYS A 155 13.31 7.98 15.50
CA LYS A 155 13.79 8.46 14.21
C LYS A 155 14.67 7.36 13.60
N GLY A 156 14.36 6.91 12.39
CA GLY A 156 15.19 5.94 11.66
C GLY A 156 15.21 6.26 10.17
N VAL A 157 16.29 6.90 9.73
CA VAL A 157 16.60 7.25 8.35
C VAL A 157 17.02 5.98 7.60
N ASN A 158 16.24 5.54 6.60
CA ASN A 158 16.67 4.48 5.69
C ASN A 158 17.36 5.10 4.47
N LYS A 159 18.66 4.82 4.34
CA LYS A 159 19.49 5.12 3.16
C LYS A 159 19.01 4.27 1.98
N VAL A 160 18.82 4.89 0.81
CA VAL A 160 18.47 4.18 -0.43
C VAL A 160 19.76 3.79 -1.15
N ASP A 161 19.90 2.51 -1.48
CA ASP A 161 21.01 1.98 -2.28
C ASP A 161 20.83 2.35 -3.76
N HIS A 162 21.91 2.82 -4.39
CA HIS A 162 21.96 3.32 -5.76
C HIS A 162 22.58 2.32 -6.76
N SER A 163 22.63 1.04 -6.41
CA SER A 163 23.37 -0.01 -7.14
C SER A 163 22.81 -0.43 -8.50
N MET A 164 21.72 0.16 -9.01
CA MET A 164 21.07 -0.26 -10.27
C MET A 164 21.23 0.74 -11.44
N LEU A 165 22.21 1.63 -11.39
CA LEU A 165 22.63 2.40 -12.57
C LEU A 165 23.69 1.60 -13.32
N ASN A 166 23.28 0.77 -14.30
CA ASN A 166 24.03 0.46 -15.53
C ASN A 166 23.33 -0.65 -16.34
N SER A 167 22.30 -0.31 -17.12
CA SER A 167 21.95 -1.09 -18.30
C SER A 167 22.38 -0.31 -19.54
N LYS A 168 23.35 -0.87 -20.27
CA LYS A 168 23.85 -0.34 -21.55
C LYS A 168 22.70 -0.38 -22.56
N VAL A 169 22.32 0.79 -23.09
CA VAL A 169 21.42 0.90 -24.25
C VAL A 169 22.23 0.51 -25.48
N HIS A 170 21.84 -0.57 -26.16
CA HIS A 170 22.29 -0.87 -27.52
C HIS A 170 21.43 -0.02 -28.47
N VAL A 171 22.07 0.85 -29.23
CA VAL A 171 21.41 1.64 -30.28
C VAL A 171 21.58 0.87 -31.57
N ASP A 172 20.50 0.25 -32.05
CA ASP A 172 20.45 -0.27 -33.40
C ASP A 172 20.19 0.91 -34.36
N GLU A 173 21.19 1.25 -35.16
CA GLU A 173 21.08 2.24 -36.24
C GLU A 173 20.12 1.73 -37.32
N VAL A 174 18.88 2.23 -37.33
CA VAL A 174 18.00 2.12 -38.50
C VAL A 174 18.34 3.24 -39.46
N LYS A 175 19.03 2.88 -40.55
CA LYS A 175 19.28 3.78 -41.69
C LYS A 175 17.98 3.94 -42.49
N PHE A 176 17.57 5.18 -42.72
CA PHE A 176 16.58 5.56 -43.73
C PHE A 176 17.22 5.60 -45.12
#